data_AF-A0A830CTH0-F1
#
_entry.id   AF-A0A830CTH0-F1
#
_cell.length_a   1.000
_cell.length_b   1.000
_cell.length_c   1.000
_cell.angle_alpha   90.00
_cell.angle_beta   90.00
_cell.angle_gamma   90.00
#
_symmetry.space_group_name_H-M   'P 1'
#
loop_
_entity.id
_entity.type
_entity.pdbx_description
1 polymer ?
#
loop_
_entity_poly.entity_id
_entity_poly.type
_entity_poly.pdbx_seq_one_letter_code
_entity_poly.pdbx_strand_id
1 'polypeptide(L)'
;MNPNVTTNKQTRKRSLMEIDKPTTIMCTVVAIDRTNLCYRVCSVCEKILPENPSTSACKSCSFSKSISPSTSGSKRLFRVLMSVATDTKVFVVIMFDRAARVLFGCSADEFFDFAKTHPYAATAAGRALEGEMLTVTLSNPKNGNAQHLRVVSVAPLRSGFQPAIETMRDLYQVRGVS
;
A
#
# COMPACT_ATOMS: atom_id res chain seq x y z
N MET A 1 -38.78 42.11 -14.93
CA MET A 1 -38.80 40.74 -15.49
C MET A 1 -37.38 40.18 -15.39
N ASN A 2 -37.19 39.14 -14.58
CA ASN A 2 -35.97 38.32 -14.54
C ASN A 2 -35.98 37.35 -15.75
N PRO A 3 -34.81 36.87 -16.19
CA PRO A 3 -34.41 35.57 -15.68
C PRO A 3 -32.94 35.46 -15.24
N ASN A 4 -32.80 34.75 -14.12
CA ASN A 4 -31.58 34.17 -13.57
C ASN A 4 -30.75 33.41 -14.59
N VAL A 5 -29.44 33.67 -14.62
CA VAL A 5 -28.44 32.72 -15.13
C VAL A 5 -27.69 32.15 -13.94
N THR A 6 -28.17 31.01 -13.44
CA THR A 6 -27.48 30.24 -12.41
C THR A 6 -26.42 29.37 -13.10
N THR A 7 -25.16 29.82 -13.08
CA THR A 7 -24.01 29.01 -13.51
C THR A 7 -23.84 27.81 -12.58
N ASN A 8 -24.34 26.65 -13.01
CA ASN A 8 -24.19 25.38 -12.33
C ASN A 8 -22.77 24.85 -12.56
N LYS A 9 -21.85 25.11 -11.61
CA LYS A 9 -20.55 24.42 -11.56
C LYS A 9 -20.78 22.97 -11.13
N GLN A 10 -21.10 22.12 -12.09
CA GLN A 10 -21.00 20.67 -11.92
C GLN A 10 -19.52 20.30 -11.78
N THR A 11 -19.03 20.29 -10.55
CA THR A 11 -17.82 19.55 -10.20
C THR A 11 -18.12 18.09 -10.49
N ARG A 12 -17.66 17.58 -11.65
CA ARG A 12 -17.70 16.16 -12.02
C ARG A 12 -16.87 15.37 -10.99
N LYS A 13 -17.50 15.05 -9.87
CA LYS A 13 -17.05 14.03 -8.92
C LYS A 13 -17.14 12.72 -9.70
N ARG A 14 -16.00 12.25 -10.22
CA ARG A 14 -15.90 10.90 -10.82
C ARG A 14 -16.49 9.94 -9.79
N SER A 15 -17.56 9.23 -10.12
CA SER A 15 -18.11 8.22 -9.22
C SER A 15 -17.07 7.11 -9.07
N LEU A 16 -16.35 7.15 -7.95
CA LEU A 16 -15.74 5.94 -7.40
C LEU A 16 -16.88 4.94 -7.24
N MET A 17 -16.66 3.70 -7.68
CA MET A 17 -17.64 2.63 -7.50
C MET A 17 -18.09 2.63 -6.05
N GLU A 18 -19.39 2.77 -5.83
CA GLU A 18 -19.99 2.61 -4.52
C GLU A 18 -20.08 1.11 -4.27
N ILE A 19 -19.11 0.57 -3.52
CA ILE A 19 -18.96 -0.86 -3.26
C ILE A 19 -19.60 -1.18 -1.91
N ASP A 20 -20.91 -1.38 -1.87
CA ASP A 20 -21.63 -1.70 -0.63
C ASP A 20 -21.19 -3.02 0.00
N LYS A 21 -20.71 -3.96 -0.82
CA LYS A 21 -20.18 -5.27 -0.38
C LYS A 21 -18.83 -5.54 -1.03
N PRO A 22 -17.88 -6.20 -0.34
CA PRO A 22 -16.59 -6.54 -0.93
C PRO A 22 -16.75 -7.20 -2.30
N THR A 23 -16.13 -6.62 -3.32
CA THR A 23 -16.30 -7.03 -4.73
C THR A 23 -14.97 -7.53 -5.27
N THR A 24 -14.98 -8.72 -5.87
CA THR A 24 -13.79 -9.31 -6.50
C THR A 24 -13.76 -8.95 -7.98
N ILE A 25 -12.62 -8.46 -8.44
CA ILE A 25 -12.38 -8.11 -9.84
C ILE A 25 -11.04 -8.66 -10.30
N MET A 26 -10.91 -8.81 -11.62
CA MET A 26 -9.62 -9.01 -12.27
C MET A 26 -9.11 -7.65 -12.77
N CYS A 27 -7.84 -7.37 -12.55
CA CYS A 27 -7.23 -6.12 -13.00
C CYS A 27 -5.75 -6.32 -13.35
N THR A 28 -5.18 -5.33 -14.02
CA THR A 28 -3.74 -5.23 -14.29
C THR A 28 -3.15 -4.08 -13.49
N VAL A 29 -2.00 -4.29 -12.87
CA VAL A 29 -1.26 -3.20 -12.21
C VAL A 29 -0.69 -2.27 -13.27
N VAL A 30 -1.05 -0.98 -13.20
CA VAL A 30 -0.55 0.05 -14.12
C VAL A 30 0.65 0.77 -13.53
N ALA A 31 0.57 1.12 -12.24
CA ALA A 31 1.66 1.83 -11.56
C ALA A 31 1.52 1.69 -10.05
N ILE A 32 2.66 1.75 -9.35
CA ILE A 32 2.75 1.80 -7.89
C ILE A 32 3.30 3.17 -7.47
N ASP A 33 2.67 3.79 -6.48
CA ASP A 33 3.21 4.96 -5.80
C ASP A 33 4.41 4.54 -4.93
N ARG A 34 5.57 5.16 -5.17
CA ARG A 34 6.86 4.77 -4.63
C ARG A 34 7.28 5.61 -3.42
N THR A 35 6.59 6.71 -3.12
CA THR A 35 7.10 7.67 -2.11
C THR A 35 6.76 7.27 -0.68
N ASN A 36 5.65 6.56 -0.47
CA ASN A 36 5.08 6.31 0.87
C ASN A 36 4.64 4.85 1.08
N LEU A 37 5.46 3.91 0.62
CA LEU A 37 5.16 2.47 0.60
C LEU A 37 4.97 1.84 1.98
N CYS A 38 5.49 2.45 3.04
CA CYS A 38 5.42 1.93 4.40
C CYS A 38 5.16 3.04 5.42
N TYR A 39 4.57 2.67 6.55
CA TYR A 39 4.38 3.55 7.70
C TYR A 39 4.75 2.82 8.98
N ARG A 40 5.08 3.57 10.04
CA ARG A 40 5.49 3.00 11.32
C ARG A 40 4.28 2.79 12.24
N VAL A 41 4.32 1.68 12.97
CA VAL A 41 3.34 1.37 14.03
C VAL A 41 4.06 0.82 15.26
N CYS A 42 3.38 0.88 16.41
CA CYS A 42 3.80 0.17 17.61
C CYS A 42 3.78 -1.33 17.36
N SER A 43 4.84 -2.05 17.72
CA SER A 43 4.90 -3.50 17.57
C SER A 43 3.88 -4.25 18.44
N VAL A 44 3.41 -3.62 19.53
CA VAL A 44 2.49 -4.20 20.51
C VAL A 44 1.03 -3.90 20.18
N CYS A 45 0.65 -2.62 20.07
CA CYS A 45 -0.75 -2.22 19.90
C CYS A 45 -1.12 -1.77 18.48
N GLU A 46 -0.17 -1.81 17.54
CA GLU A 46 -0.33 -1.43 16.12
C GLU A 46 -0.85 -0.01 15.87
N LYS A 47 -0.86 0.85 16.89
CA LYS A 47 -1.13 2.28 16.71
C LYS A 47 -0.03 2.92 15.87
N ILE A 48 -0.45 3.79 14.95
CA ILE A 48 0.44 4.57 14.08
C ILE A 48 1.39 5.40 14.93
N LEU A 49 2.67 5.35 14.58
CA LEU A 49 3.72 6.15 15.20
C LEU A 49 4.20 7.23 14.22
N PRO A 50 4.77 8.35 14.73
CA PRO A 50 5.45 9.32 13.88
C PRO A 50 6.59 8.66 13.09
N GLU A 51 6.84 9.15 11.87
CA GLU A 51 7.94 8.63 11.05
C GLU A 51 9.31 8.89 11.70
N ASN A 52 9.44 9.99 12.44
CA ASN A 52 10.69 10.38 13.08
C ASN A 52 11.08 9.41 14.23
N PRO A 53 12.27 8.78 14.19
CA PRO A 53 12.70 7.77 15.16
C PRO A 53 13.01 8.33 16.55
N SER A 54 13.15 9.65 16.70
CA SER A 54 13.42 10.33 17.97
C SER A 54 12.33 10.12 19.04
N THR A 55 11.11 9.74 18.63
CA THR A 55 10.02 9.32 19.53
C THR A 55 9.63 7.87 19.23
N SER A 56 10.43 6.92 19.70
CA SER A 56 10.19 5.48 19.53
C SER A 56 9.13 4.92 20.48
N ALA A 57 8.81 5.64 21.57
CA ALA A 57 7.88 5.19 22.58
C ALA A 57 6.41 5.36 22.13
N CYS A 58 5.66 4.26 22.11
CA CYS A 58 4.22 4.33 21.92
C CYS A 58 3.57 4.90 23.18
N LYS A 59 3.02 6.12 23.09
CA LYS A 59 2.33 6.78 24.21
C LYS A 59 1.22 5.90 24.80
N SER A 60 0.48 5.17 23.97
CA SER A 60 -0.62 4.32 24.45
C SER A 60 -0.16 3.08 25.21
N CYS A 61 1.00 2.51 24.87
CA CYS A 61 1.59 1.42 25.64
C CYS A 61 2.35 1.92 26.86
N SER A 62 2.86 3.16 26.83
CA SER A 62 3.56 3.79 27.95
C SER A 62 2.71 3.94 29.22
N PHE A 63 1.37 3.99 29.10
CA PHE A 63 0.45 4.05 30.25
C PHE A 63 0.06 2.68 30.80
N SER A 64 0.38 1.58 30.09
CA SER A 64 0.08 0.22 30.55
C SER A 64 1.24 -0.30 31.38
N LYS A 65 1.13 -0.21 32.71
CA LYS A 65 2.13 -0.69 33.68
C LYS A 65 2.26 -2.22 33.78
N SER A 66 1.53 -3.01 32.97
CA SER A 66 1.35 -4.45 33.19
C SER A 66 2.24 -5.36 32.34
N ILE A 67 3.04 -4.80 31.43
CA ILE A 67 4.08 -5.53 30.71
C ILE A 67 5.36 -4.76 31.01
N SER A 68 6.42 -5.47 31.38
CA SER A 68 7.73 -4.87 31.71
C SER A 68 8.08 -3.72 30.76
N PRO A 69 8.77 -2.66 31.22
CA PRO A 69 9.11 -1.48 30.42
C PRO A 69 10.19 -1.80 29.37
N SER A 70 9.99 -2.88 28.61
CA SER A 70 10.56 -3.05 27.30
C SER A 70 9.98 -1.92 26.45
N THR A 71 10.84 -0.99 26.05
CA THR A 71 10.55 0.01 25.03
C THR A 71 9.73 -0.64 23.93
N SER A 72 8.43 -0.29 23.84
CA SER A 72 7.56 -0.81 22.80
C SER A 72 8.21 -0.48 21.45
N GLY A 73 8.75 -1.48 20.77
CA GLY A 73 9.44 -1.28 19.51
C GLY A 73 8.50 -0.70 18.45
N SER A 74 9.08 -0.21 17.36
CA SER A 74 8.32 0.11 16.15
C SER A 74 8.55 -0.97 15.11
N LYS A 75 7.49 -1.37 14.42
CA LYS A 75 7.58 -2.14 13.16
C LYS A 75 7.00 -1.31 12.02
N ARG A 76 7.29 -1.70 10.78
CA ARG A 76 6.69 -1.10 9.59
C ARG A 76 5.59 -1.99 9.05
N LEU A 77 4.61 -1.35 8.44
CA LEU A 77 3.54 -1.98 7.68
C LEU A 77 3.46 -1.34 6.31
N PHE A 78 3.12 -2.12 5.28
CA PHE A 78 2.92 -1.58 3.95
C PHE A 78 1.62 -0.76 3.86
N ARG A 79 1.71 0.31 3.08
CA ARG A 79 0.60 1.15 2.63
C ARG A 79 0.88 1.52 1.16
N VAL A 80 0.46 0.65 0.26
CA VAL A 80 0.78 0.77 -1.16
C VAL A 80 -0.42 1.37 -1.88
N LEU A 81 -0.24 2.55 -2.47
CA LEU A 81 -1.18 3.08 -3.46
C LEU A 81 -0.77 2.54 -4.83
N MET A 82 -1.73 1.99 -5.57
CA MET A 82 -1.49 1.52 -6.92
C MET A 82 -2.66 1.87 -7.84
N SER A 83 -2.32 2.22 -9.07
CA SER A 83 -3.30 2.33 -10.16
C SER A 83 -3.50 0.96 -10.78
N VAL A 84 -4.75 0.56 -10.95
CA VAL A 84 -5.13 -0.68 -11.60
C VAL A 84 -6.06 -0.40 -12.77
N ALA A 85 -5.90 -1.18 -13.84
CA ALA A 85 -6.78 -1.17 -15.00
C ALA A 85 -7.67 -2.41 -14.98
N THR A 86 -8.97 -2.23 -15.15
CA THR A 86 -9.90 -3.27 -15.57
C THR A 86 -10.11 -3.18 -17.09
N ASP A 87 -10.94 -4.06 -17.62
CA ASP A 87 -11.46 -4.00 -18.99
C ASP A 87 -12.08 -2.65 -19.38
N THR A 88 -12.59 -1.90 -18.39
CA THR A 88 -13.45 -0.74 -18.60
C THR A 88 -12.86 0.57 -18.08
N LYS A 89 -11.91 0.54 -17.15
CA LYS A 89 -11.39 1.78 -16.53
C LYS A 89 -10.08 1.59 -15.77
N VAL A 90 -9.43 2.73 -15.49
CA VAL A 90 -8.27 2.83 -14.59
C VAL A 90 -8.66 3.61 -13.33
N PHE A 91 -8.30 3.10 -12.16
CA PHE A 91 -8.53 3.77 -10.88
C PHE A 91 -7.49 3.37 -9.84
N VAL A 92 -7.38 4.18 -8.77
CA VAL A 92 -6.41 3.97 -7.69
C VAL A 92 -7.04 3.19 -6.55
N VAL A 93 -6.31 2.18 -6.07
CA VAL A 93 -6.64 1.36 -4.90
C VAL A 93 -5.51 1.42 -3.88
N ILE A 94 -5.83 1.09 -2.63
CA ILE A 94 -4.85 1.00 -1.54
C ILE A 94 -4.74 -0.43 -1.00
N MET A 95 -3.52 -0.96 -0.96
CA MET A 95 -3.19 -2.22 -0.28
C MET A 95 -2.53 -1.93 1.06
N PHE A 96 -3.07 -2.56 2.09
CA PHE A 96 -2.42 -2.62 3.39
C PHE A 96 -1.62 -3.90 3.52
N ASP A 97 -0.71 -3.88 4.47
CA ASP A 97 0.26 -4.89 4.81
C ASP A 97 -0.04 -6.33 4.37
N ARG A 98 -1.07 -7.00 4.91
CA ARG A 98 -1.37 -8.40 4.55
C ARG A 98 -1.51 -8.64 3.04
N ALA A 99 -2.19 -7.75 2.32
CA ALA A 99 -2.35 -7.86 0.88
C ALA A 99 -1.05 -7.53 0.15
N ALA A 100 -0.37 -6.46 0.56
CA ALA A 100 0.87 -6.02 -0.07
C ALA A 100 1.99 -7.08 0.04
N ARG A 101 2.11 -7.78 1.18
CA ARG A 101 3.11 -8.84 1.37
C ARG A 101 3.02 -9.96 0.34
N VAL A 102 1.84 -10.22 -0.23
CA VAL A 102 1.67 -11.23 -1.31
C VAL A 102 2.46 -10.81 -2.55
N LEU A 103 2.41 -9.53 -2.92
CA LEU A 103 3.10 -9.02 -4.11
C LEU A 103 4.58 -8.74 -3.84
N PHE A 104 4.91 -8.27 -2.64
CA PHE A 104 6.27 -7.92 -2.28
C PHE A 104 7.10 -9.14 -1.86
N GLY A 105 6.48 -10.20 -1.33
CA GLY A 105 7.16 -11.43 -0.90
C GLY A 105 7.96 -11.31 0.39
N CYS A 106 7.87 -10.17 1.07
CA CYS A 106 8.63 -9.85 2.27
C CYS A 106 7.78 -9.02 3.23
N SER A 107 8.30 -8.78 4.44
CA SER A 107 7.71 -7.80 5.36
C SER A 107 8.04 -6.36 4.94
N ALA A 108 7.28 -5.38 5.44
CA ALA A 108 7.59 -3.97 5.18
C ALA A 108 8.90 -3.50 5.82
N ASP A 109 9.29 -4.08 6.98
CA ASP A 109 10.59 -3.83 7.59
C ASP A 109 11.73 -4.36 6.72
N GLU A 110 11.60 -5.60 6.25
CA GLU A 110 12.59 -6.23 5.35
C GLU A 110 12.75 -5.45 4.04
N PHE A 111 11.64 -5.05 3.40
CA PHE A 111 11.71 -4.21 2.20
C PHE A 111 12.35 -2.85 2.48
N PHE A 112 11.99 -2.22 3.60
CA PHE A 112 12.55 -0.91 3.99
C PHE A 112 14.05 -0.99 4.26
N ASP A 113 14.50 -2.02 4.97
CA ASP A 113 15.91 -2.26 5.24
C ASP A 113 16.70 -2.57 3.97
N PHE A 114 16.12 -3.36 3.06
CA PHE A 114 16.68 -3.58 1.73
C PHE A 114 16.80 -2.26 0.95
N ALA A 115 15.78 -1.41 0.97
CA ALA A 115 15.77 -0.14 0.24
C ALA A 115 16.78 0.89 0.77
N LYS A 116 17.21 0.80 2.05
CA LYS A 116 18.26 1.68 2.60
C LYS A 116 19.60 1.50 1.89
N THR A 117 19.93 0.28 1.50
CA THR A 117 21.20 -0.05 0.85
C THR A 117 21.08 -0.07 -0.68
N HIS A 118 19.86 0.01 -1.21
CA HIS A 118 19.57 -0.06 -2.65
C HIS A 118 18.69 1.13 -3.10
N PRO A 119 19.27 2.26 -3.52
CA PRO A 119 18.57 3.51 -3.81
C PRO A 119 17.42 3.41 -4.84
N TYR A 120 17.42 2.38 -5.70
CA TYR A 120 16.37 2.17 -6.70
C TYR A 120 15.40 1.02 -6.36
N ALA A 121 15.44 0.46 -5.14
CA ALA A 121 14.59 -0.66 -4.74
C ALA A 121 13.09 -0.37 -4.95
N ALA A 122 12.60 0.80 -4.53
CA ALA A 122 11.19 1.18 -4.75
C ALA A 122 10.83 1.28 -6.23
N THR A 123 11.76 1.73 -7.08
CA THR A 123 11.54 1.78 -8.53
C THR A 123 11.58 0.39 -9.16
N ALA A 124 12.51 -0.46 -8.73
CA ALA A 124 12.62 -1.84 -9.19
C ALA A 124 11.38 -2.66 -8.81
N ALA A 125 10.90 -2.53 -7.57
CA ALA A 125 9.65 -3.18 -7.13
C ALA A 125 8.44 -2.69 -7.94
N GLY A 126 8.36 -1.38 -8.20
CA GLY A 126 7.32 -0.81 -9.06
C GLY A 126 7.32 -1.42 -10.46
N ARG A 127 8.50 -1.57 -11.07
CA ARG A 127 8.66 -2.19 -12.40
C ARG A 127 8.37 -3.69 -12.40
N ALA A 128 8.78 -4.40 -11.34
CA ALA A 128 8.55 -5.83 -11.22
C ALA A 128 7.05 -6.18 -11.13
N LEU A 129 6.25 -5.26 -10.58
CA LEU A 129 4.81 -5.44 -10.40
C LEU A 129 3.97 -4.80 -11.52
N GLU A 130 4.54 -3.91 -12.32
CA GLU A 130 3.86 -3.28 -13.45
C GLU A 130 3.49 -4.33 -14.51
N GLY A 131 2.25 -4.31 -14.98
CA GLY A 131 1.73 -5.28 -15.95
C GLY A 131 1.26 -6.60 -15.33
N GLU A 132 1.45 -6.84 -14.03
CA GLU A 132 0.94 -8.05 -13.38
C GLU A 132 -0.59 -8.07 -13.37
N MET A 133 -1.16 -9.20 -13.80
CA MET A 133 -2.59 -9.45 -13.71
C MET A 133 -2.93 -10.06 -12.36
N LEU A 134 -3.90 -9.46 -11.68
CA LEU A 134 -4.30 -9.79 -10.33
C LEU A 134 -5.81 -10.06 -10.26
N THR A 135 -6.19 -11.01 -9.42
CA THR A 135 -7.52 -11.04 -8.83
C THR A 135 -7.46 -10.28 -7.50
N VAL A 136 -8.26 -9.23 -7.35
CA VAL A 136 -8.33 -8.43 -6.12
C VAL A 136 -9.75 -8.36 -5.59
N THR A 137 -9.92 -8.49 -4.28
CA THR A 137 -11.19 -8.14 -3.62
C THR A 137 -11.08 -6.74 -3.03
N LEU A 138 -12.00 -5.87 -3.42
CA LEU A 138 -12.07 -4.47 -3.03
C LEU A 138 -13.17 -4.24 -2.01
N SER A 139 -12.96 -3.38 -1.03
CA SER A 139 -13.98 -2.90 -0.11
C SER A 139 -13.97 -1.37 -0.05
N ASN A 140 -15.11 -0.80 0.36
CA ASN A 140 -15.17 0.61 0.71
C ASN A 140 -14.14 0.97 1.81
N PRO A 141 -13.65 2.22 1.81
CA PRO A 141 -12.85 2.75 2.89
C PRO A 141 -13.63 2.70 4.21
N LYS A 142 -12.93 2.37 5.31
CA LYS A 142 -13.56 2.28 6.65
C LYS A 142 -13.96 3.64 7.23
N ASN A 143 -13.31 4.71 6.78
CA ASN A 143 -13.52 6.08 7.26
C ASN A 143 -14.00 6.94 6.10
N GLY A 144 -15.04 7.75 6.29
CA GLY A 144 -15.66 8.57 5.22
C GLY A 144 -14.74 9.60 4.56
N ASN A 145 -13.57 9.89 5.15
CA ASN A 145 -12.57 10.78 4.57
C ASN A 145 -11.55 10.08 3.66
N ALA A 146 -11.49 8.74 3.68
CA ALA A 146 -10.55 8.01 2.85
C ALA A 146 -11.11 7.88 1.42
N GLN A 147 -10.26 8.15 0.43
CA GLN A 147 -10.69 8.34 -0.96
C GLN A 147 -10.55 7.08 -1.82
N HIS A 148 -9.73 6.11 -1.39
CA HIS A 148 -9.37 4.94 -2.18
C HIS A 148 -10.08 3.68 -1.69
N LEU A 149 -10.53 2.86 -2.65
CA LEU A 149 -10.99 1.51 -2.37
C LEU A 149 -9.84 0.69 -1.79
N ARG A 150 -10.16 -0.11 -0.76
CA ARG A 150 -9.17 -0.94 -0.09
C ARG A 150 -9.14 -2.33 -0.72
N VAL A 151 -7.95 -2.79 -1.05
CA VAL A 151 -7.72 -4.20 -1.37
C VAL A 151 -7.67 -5.00 -0.06
N VAL A 152 -8.57 -5.98 0.08
CA VAL A 152 -8.63 -6.87 1.26
C VAL A 152 -8.01 -8.23 1.00
N SER A 153 -7.97 -8.66 -0.26
CA SER A 153 -7.23 -9.83 -0.74
C SER A 153 -6.70 -9.57 -2.15
N VAL A 154 -5.61 -10.25 -2.49
CA VAL A 154 -4.95 -10.18 -3.80
C VAL A 154 -4.36 -11.54 -4.12
N ALA A 155 -4.46 -11.95 -5.38
CA ALA A 155 -3.82 -13.15 -5.91
C ALA A 155 -3.29 -12.85 -7.33
N PRO A 156 -1.98 -12.99 -7.57
CA PRO A 156 -1.43 -12.98 -8.92
C PRO A 156 -2.01 -14.11 -9.77
N LEU A 157 -2.30 -13.83 -11.04
CA LEU A 157 -2.87 -14.81 -11.96
C LEU A 157 -1.80 -15.59 -12.73
N ARG A 158 -0.58 -15.04 -12.86
CA ARG A 158 0.53 -15.73 -13.51
C ARG A 158 1.02 -16.88 -12.64
N SER A 159 1.09 -18.09 -13.20
CA SER A 159 1.60 -19.29 -12.51
C SER A 159 3.06 -19.17 -12.07
N GLY A 160 3.89 -18.48 -12.84
CA GLY A 160 5.27 -18.11 -12.51
C GLY A 160 5.39 -16.70 -11.94
N PHE A 161 4.43 -16.26 -11.13
CA PHE A 161 4.58 -14.99 -10.42
C PHE A 161 5.81 -15.07 -9.50
N GLN A 162 6.62 -14.01 -9.51
CA GLN A 162 7.76 -13.85 -8.62
C GLN A 162 7.52 -12.58 -7.81
N PRO A 163 7.47 -12.67 -6.47
CA PRO A 163 7.35 -11.49 -5.65
C PRO A 163 8.47 -10.48 -5.90
N ALA A 164 8.16 -9.20 -5.71
CA ALA A 164 9.08 -8.11 -6.05
C ALA A 164 10.46 -8.25 -5.38
N ILE A 165 10.53 -8.77 -4.15
CA ILE A 165 11.81 -8.95 -3.44
C ILE A 165 12.74 -9.93 -4.12
N GLU A 166 12.22 -10.97 -4.78
CA GLU A 166 13.03 -11.97 -5.48
C GLU A 166 13.66 -11.33 -6.72
N THR A 167 12.86 -10.65 -7.54
CA THR A 167 13.36 -9.92 -8.71
C THR A 167 14.43 -8.90 -8.33
N MET A 168 14.24 -8.18 -7.22
CA MET A 168 15.24 -7.23 -6.73
C MET A 168 16.51 -7.93 -6.26
N ARG A 169 16.42 -9.01 -5.49
CA ARG A 169 17.59 -9.76 -5.02
C ARG A 169 18.45 -10.21 -6.21
N ASP A 170 17.83 -10.75 -7.25
CA ASP A 170 18.56 -11.17 -8.46
C ASP A 170 19.26 -9.99 -9.14
N LEU A 171 18.55 -8.87 -9.33
CA LEU A 171 19.10 -7.67 -9.97
C LEU A 171 20.30 -7.07 -9.22
N TYR A 172 20.28 -7.11 -7.89
CA TYR A 172 21.35 -6.54 -7.06
C TYR A 172 22.46 -7.52 -6.72
N GLN A 173 22.20 -8.83 -6.70
CA GLN A 173 23.24 -9.86 -6.60
C GLN A 173 24.11 -9.92 -7.86
N VAL A 174 23.52 -9.78 -9.05
CA VAL A 174 24.25 -9.75 -10.33
C VAL A 174 25.19 -8.54 -10.44
N ARG A 175 24.95 -7.46 -9.68
CA ARG A 175 25.79 -6.24 -9.67
C ARG A 175 26.80 -6.16 -8.52
N GLY A 176 26.73 -7.07 -7.55
CA GLY A 176 27.68 -7.16 -6.43
C GLY A 176 28.94 -7.97 -6.76
N VAL A 177 28.99 -8.58 -7.94
CA VAL A 177 30.16 -9.30 -8.47
C VAL A 177 30.66 -8.53 -9.69
N SER A 178 31.29 -7.38 -9.46
CA SER A 178 32.10 -6.67 -10.45
C SER A 178 33.27 -5.98 -9.78
#